data_AF-A0A8H4XTT2-F1
#
_entry.id   AF-A0A8H4XTT2-F1
#
_cell.length_a   1.000
_cell.length_b   1.000
_cell.length_c   1.000
_cell.angle_alpha   90.00
_cell.angle_beta   90.00
_cell.angle_gamma   90.00
#
_symmetry.space_group_name_H-M   'P 1'
#
loop_
_entity.id
_entity.type
_entity.pdbx_description
1 polymer ?
#
loop_
_entity_poly.entity_id
_entity_poly.type
_entity_poly.pdbx_seq_one_letter_code
_entity_poly.pdbx_strand_id
1 'polypeptide(L)'
;MSKKKRKELTKLSIAELKALVQKPDLVEWTDTSAPDPRLLVHIKAHRNVVPVPTHWSLKREYLSSKRGIEKPAFALPKFIQETGISEMRDAALEKQEQATLKQKQRERVQPKMGRLDIDYQKLYEAFFRFQTKPELTRYGEVYYEGKEYETNLRHLRPGELSDELKEALNIPPGAPPPWLINQQRFGPPPSYPALKIPGLNAPPPPGAMWGFHPGGYGKPPVDEHNRPLYGGDIFGVLQTQQTAQQGEPVEKDLWGELQPME
;
A
#
# COMPACT_ATOMS: atom_id res chain seq x y z
N MET A 1 -18.20 7.86 54.24
CA MET A 1 -17.43 7.39 53.07
C MET A 1 -17.20 8.53 52.09
N SER A 2 -15.97 8.79 51.64
CA SER A 2 -15.69 9.83 50.64
C SER A 2 -16.33 9.49 49.29
N LYS A 3 -16.79 10.50 48.54
CA LYS A 3 -17.36 10.34 47.18
C LYS A 3 -16.41 9.55 46.26
N LYS A 4 -15.10 9.71 46.41
CA LYS A 4 -14.07 8.98 45.66
C LYS A 4 -14.13 7.47 45.95
N LYS A 5 -14.14 7.11 47.25
CA LYS A 5 -14.21 5.72 47.70
C LYS A 5 -15.52 5.03 47.29
N ARG A 6 -16.64 5.76 47.24
CA ARG A 6 -17.90 5.23 46.73
C ARG A 6 -17.84 4.93 45.22
N LYS A 7 -17.25 5.82 44.42
CA LYS A 7 -17.07 5.61 42.97
C LYS A 7 -16.17 4.42 42.66
N GLU A 8 -15.12 4.24 43.43
CA GLU A 8 -14.16 3.14 43.26
C GLU A 8 -14.80 1.77 43.55
N LEU A 9 -15.65 1.69 44.59
CA LEU A 9 -16.42 0.47 44.88
C LEU A 9 -17.45 0.11 43.80
N THR A 10 -17.98 1.10 43.08
CA THR A 10 -18.94 0.88 41.98
C THR A 10 -18.26 0.70 40.62
N LYS A 11 -16.93 0.79 40.56
CA LYS A 11 -16.18 0.72 39.30
C LYS A 11 -16.11 -0.73 38.84
N LEU A 12 -16.61 -0.98 37.63
CA LEU A 12 -16.52 -2.29 36.98
C LEU A 12 -15.07 -2.63 36.64
N SER A 13 -14.71 -3.90 36.76
CA SER A 13 -13.44 -4.38 36.23
C SER A 13 -13.47 -4.45 34.70
N ILE A 14 -12.29 -4.47 34.06
CA ILE A 14 -12.21 -4.58 32.59
C ILE A 14 -12.84 -5.90 32.11
N ALA A 15 -12.62 -6.98 32.85
CA ALA A 15 -13.17 -8.31 32.53
C ALA A 15 -14.70 -8.31 32.60
N GLU A 16 -15.27 -7.71 33.65
CA GLU A 16 -16.72 -7.55 33.78
C GLU A 16 -17.31 -6.71 32.65
N LEU A 17 -16.66 -5.58 32.30
CA LEU A 17 -17.14 -4.73 31.22
C LEU A 17 -17.12 -5.46 29.87
N LYS A 18 -16.06 -6.22 29.59
CA LYS A 18 -15.98 -7.07 28.39
C LYS A 18 -17.06 -8.15 28.36
N ALA A 19 -17.39 -8.75 29.50
CA ALA A 19 -18.45 -9.76 29.58
C ALA A 19 -19.87 -9.19 29.35
N LEU A 20 -20.08 -7.89 29.61
CA LEU A 20 -21.39 -7.25 29.51
C LEU A 20 -21.71 -6.66 28.13
N VAL A 21 -20.69 -6.39 27.29
CA VAL A 21 -20.83 -5.70 26.02
C VAL A 21 -20.80 -6.69 24.85
N GLN A 22 -21.60 -6.45 23.81
CA GLN A 22 -21.63 -7.27 22.59
C GLN A 22 -20.31 -7.30 21.80
N LYS A 23 -19.54 -6.19 21.78
CA LYS A 23 -18.24 -6.07 21.09
C LYS A 23 -17.11 -5.83 22.11
N PRO A 24 -16.60 -6.88 22.77
CA PRO A 24 -15.60 -6.75 23.82
C PRO A 24 -14.23 -6.26 23.33
N ASP A 25 -13.92 -6.40 22.04
CA ASP A 25 -12.63 -5.99 21.46
C ASP A 25 -12.41 -4.47 21.48
N LEU A 26 -13.50 -3.69 21.51
CA LEU A 26 -13.46 -2.23 21.54
C LEU A 26 -13.23 -1.67 22.95
N VAL A 27 -13.28 -2.52 23.99
CA VAL A 27 -13.13 -2.10 25.38
C VAL A 27 -11.65 -1.86 25.69
N GLU A 28 -11.33 -0.61 26.01
CA GLU A 28 -10.01 -0.19 26.47
C GLU A 28 -9.93 -0.18 28.00
N TRP A 29 -8.71 -0.20 28.53
CA TRP A 29 -8.47 -0.18 29.97
C TRP A 29 -8.95 1.12 30.64
N THR A 30 -8.96 2.22 29.89
CA THR A 30 -9.41 3.56 30.32
C THR A 30 -10.92 3.64 30.50
N ASP A 31 -11.69 2.84 29.77
CA ASP A 31 -13.16 2.93 29.68
C ASP A 31 -13.86 2.64 31.02
N THR A 32 -13.26 1.80 31.87
CA THR A 32 -13.77 1.52 33.22
C THR A 32 -13.84 2.75 34.11
N SER A 33 -13.06 3.78 33.82
CA SER A 33 -13.00 5.02 34.60
C SER A 33 -14.01 6.07 34.13
N ALA A 34 -14.75 5.79 33.05
CA ALA A 34 -15.78 6.68 32.53
C ALA A 34 -16.97 6.79 33.50
N PRO A 35 -17.73 7.90 33.48
CA PRO A 35 -18.94 8.03 34.29
C PRO A 35 -20.00 6.95 34.01
N ASP A 36 -20.13 6.54 32.74
CA ASP A 36 -20.94 5.41 32.31
C ASP A 36 -20.15 4.56 31.29
N PRO A 37 -19.46 3.50 31.75
CA PRO A 37 -18.69 2.63 30.89
C PRO A 37 -19.53 1.85 29.87
N ARG A 38 -20.79 1.52 30.20
CA ARG A 38 -21.65 0.73 29.30
C ARG A 38 -22.12 1.57 28.12
N LEU A 39 -22.60 2.79 28.39
CA LEU A 39 -23.01 3.72 27.35
C LEU A 39 -21.83 4.14 26.47
N LEU A 40 -20.67 4.40 27.06
CA LEU A 40 -19.47 4.76 26.29
C LEU A 40 -19.12 3.69 25.26
N VAL A 41 -19.06 2.43 25.69
CA VAL A 41 -18.73 1.34 24.76
C VAL A 41 -19.84 1.12 23.74
N HIS A 42 -21.11 1.32 24.11
CA HIS A 42 -22.23 1.29 23.16
C HIS A 42 -22.07 2.35 22.06
N ILE A 43 -21.64 3.57 22.41
CA ILE A 43 -21.35 4.64 21.44
C ILE A 43 -20.13 4.27 20.58
N LYS A 44 -19.03 3.81 21.18
CA LYS A 44 -17.83 3.35 20.44
C LYS A 44 -18.17 2.23 19.45
N ALA A 45 -19.10 1.35 19.79
CA ALA A 45 -19.52 0.21 18.97
C ALA A 45 -20.49 0.58 17.84
N HIS A 46 -20.99 1.81 17.83
CA HIS A 46 -21.98 2.27 16.86
C HIS A 46 -21.37 2.40 15.45
N ARG A 47 -22.22 2.22 14.44
CA ARG A 47 -21.79 2.20 13.04
C ARG A 47 -21.20 3.55 12.64
N ASN A 48 -20.08 3.51 11.90
CA ASN A 48 -19.39 4.68 11.34
C ASN A 48 -18.84 5.67 12.39
N VAL A 49 -18.77 5.30 13.67
CA VAL A 49 -18.09 6.12 14.68
C VAL A 49 -16.58 5.98 14.49
N VAL A 50 -15.91 7.12 14.36
CA VAL A 50 -14.44 7.19 14.30
C VAL A 50 -13.91 7.29 15.72
N PRO A 51 -12.99 6.41 16.13
CA PRO A 51 -12.44 6.45 17.50
C PRO A 51 -11.64 7.72 17.74
N VAL A 52 -11.53 8.09 19.03
CA VAL A 52 -10.72 9.23 19.44
C VAL A 52 -9.23 8.96 19.11
N PRO A 53 -8.50 9.92 18.52
CA PRO A 53 -7.09 9.74 18.18
C PRO A 53 -6.24 9.38 19.39
N THR A 54 -5.36 8.37 19.26
CA THR A 54 -4.59 7.78 20.37
C THR A 54 -3.62 8.73 21.08
N HIS A 55 -3.34 9.91 20.51
CA HIS A 55 -2.39 10.87 21.09
C HIS A 55 -2.93 11.61 22.31
N TRP A 56 -4.23 11.51 22.63
CA TRP A 56 -4.85 12.22 23.77
C TRP A 56 -4.23 11.88 25.13
N SER A 57 -3.73 10.65 25.31
CA SER A 57 -3.12 10.18 26.56
C SER A 57 -1.61 10.40 26.61
N LEU A 58 -1.00 10.95 25.56
CA LEU A 58 0.43 11.20 25.51
C LEU A 58 0.75 12.52 26.24
N LYS A 59 1.87 12.52 26.98
CA LYS A 59 2.36 13.72 27.68
C LYS A 59 3.05 14.73 26.76
N ARG A 60 3.39 14.31 25.54
CA ARG A 60 4.07 15.15 24.54
C ARG A 60 3.04 15.86 23.67
N GLU A 61 3.40 17.06 23.21
CA GLU A 61 2.60 17.77 22.21
C GLU A 61 2.51 16.96 20.92
N TYR A 62 1.37 17.07 20.23
CA TYR A 62 1.15 16.41 18.94
C TYR A 62 2.25 16.82 17.93
N LEU A 63 2.80 15.84 17.21
CA LEU A 63 3.92 15.98 16.25
C LEU A 63 5.29 16.35 16.84
N SER A 64 5.47 16.32 18.17
CA SER A 64 6.75 16.68 18.78
C SER A 64 7.91 15.75 18.39
N SER A 65 7.66 14.49 18.02
CA SER A 65 8.72 13.53 17.64
C SER A 65 9.25 13.77 16.24
N LYS A 66 8.57 14.59 15.44
CA LYS A 66 9.05 15.03 14.13
C LYS A 66 10.13 16.11 14.20
N ARG A 67 10.39 16.68 15.39
CA ARG A 67 11.49 17.62 15.58
C ARG A 67 12.81 16.89 15.35
N GLY A 68 13.56 17.29 14.33
CA GLY A 68 14.84 16.68 13.95
C GLY A 68 14.75 15.66 12.81
N ILE A 69 13.54 15.31 12.36
CA ILE A 69 13.35 14.54 11.13
C ILE A 69 13.32 15.54 9.97
N GLU A 70 14.27 15.42 9.05
CA GLU A 70 14.26 16.20 7.83
C GLU A 70 13.15 15.71 6.90
N LYS A 71 12.18 16.59 6.63
CA LYS A 71 11.09 16.30 5.70
C LYS A 71 11.55 16.73 4.30
N PRO A 72 11.38 15.89 3.26
CA PRO A 72 11.65 16.33 1.90
C PRO A 72 10.77 17.52 1.52
N ALA A 73 11.27 18.35 0.60
CA ALA A 73 10.50 19.44 0.03
C ALA A 73 9.23 18.92 -0.66
N PHE A 74 8.27 19.81 -0.89
CA PHE A 74 7.03 19.44 -1.57
C PHE A 74 7.32 18.96 -3.00
N ALA A 75 6.98 17.70 -3.28
CA ALA A 75 7.05 17.14 -4.62
C ALA A 75 5.78 17.48 -5.40
N LEU A 76 5.94 18.08 -6.58
CA LEU A 76 4.82 18.37 -7.46
C LEU A 76 4.23 17.06 -8.02
N PRO A 77 2.90 16.98 -8.23
CA PRO A 77 2.30 15.88 -8.98
C PRO A 77 2.93 15.74 -10.36
N LYS A 78 3.07 14.50 -10.84
CA LYS A 78 3.77 14.16 -12.09
C LYS A 78 3.32 15.00 -13.28
N PHE A 79 2.00 15.16 -13.48
CA PHE A 79 1.45 15.95 -14.58
C PHE A 79 1.79 17.45 -14.52
N ILE A 80 2.00 18.01 -13.33
CA ILE A 80 2.47 19.41 -13.18
C ILE A 80 3.98 19.47 -13.38
N GLN A 81 4.73 18.48 -12.88
CA GLN A 81 6.17 18.40 -13.02
C GLN A 81 6.58 18.32 -14.51
N GLU A 82 5.86 17.55 -15.31
CA GLU A 82 6.07 17.39 -16.76
C GLU A 82 5.86 18.70 -17.56
N THR A 83 5.23 19.72 -16.97
CA THR A 83 5.15 21.04 -17.61
C THR A 83 6.52 21.72 -17.68
N GLY A 84 7.51 21.29 -16.88
CA GLY A 84 8.85 21.88 -16.80
C GLY A 84 8.92 23.13 -15.92
N ILE A 85 7.83 23.49 -15.24
CA ILE A 85 7.75 24.68 -14.40
C ILE A 85 8.77 24.68 -13.25
N SER A 86 9.09 23.50 -12.68
CA SER A 86 10.08 23.40 -11.60
C SER A 86 11.44 23.87 -12.08
N GLU A 87 11.94 23.29 -13.17
CA GLU A 87 13.26 23.60 -13.74
C GLU A 87 13.38 25.07 -14.15
N MET A 88 12.33 25.62 -14.78
CA MET A 88 12.32 27.03 -15.17
C MET A 88 12.36 27.97 -13.96
N ARG A 89 11.63 27.63 -12.90
CA ARG A 89 11.59 28.42 -11.67
C ARG A 89 12.92 28.31 -10.91
N ASP A 90 13.50 27.13 -10.84
CA ASP A 90 14.76 26.87 -10.16
C ASP A 90 15.90 27.65 -10.86
N ALA A 91 15.98 27.60 -12.19
CA ALA A 91 16.92 28.41 -12.97
C ALA A 91 16.71 29.93 -12.77
N ALA A 92 15.46 30.38 -12.63
CA ALA A 92 15.15 31.79 -12.36
C ALA A 92 15.58 32.21 -10.94
N LEU A 93 15.41 31.34 -9.95
CA LEU A 93 15.83 31.57 -8.57
C LEU A 93 17.35 31.58 -8.44
N GLU A 94 18.05 30.61 -9.04
CA GLU A 94 19.52 30.58 -9.08
C GLU A 94 20.09 31.85 -9.72
N LYS A 95 19.49 32.31 -10.83
CA LYS A 95 19.89 33.57 -11.47
C LYS A 95 19.65 34.79 -10.58
N GLN A 96 18.57 34.80 -9.80
CA GLN A 96 18.31 35.88 -8.83
C GLN A 96 19.25 35.82 -7.63
N GLU A 97 19.68 34.64 -7.21
CA GLU A 97 20.61 34.46 -6.10
C GLU A 97 22.02 34.94 -6.48
N GLN A 98 22.48 34.63 -7.70
CA GLN A 98 23.75 35.10 -8.25
C GLN A 98 23.74 36.62 -8.58
N ALA A 99 22.57 37.24 -8.71
CA ALA A 99 22.46 38.65 -9.07
C ALA A 99 22.87 39.57 -7.91
N THR A 100 23.75 40.54 -8.21
CA THR A 100 24.21 41.54 -7.24
C THR A 100 23.11 42.53 -6.84
N LEU A 101 23.24 43.17 -5.67
CA LEU A 101 22.28 44.19 -5.19
C LEU A 101 22.07 45.34 -6.21
N LYS A 102 23.12 45.76 -6.91
CA LYS A 102 23.03 46.78 -7.99
C LYS A 102 22.21 46.28 -9.17
N GLN A 103 22.38 45.02 -9.58
CA GLN A 103 21.58 44.41 -10.65
C GLN A 103 20.11 44.29 -10.23
N LYS A 104 19.83 43.86 -8.99
CA LYS A 104 18.47 43.80 -8.44
C LYS A 104 17.78 45.16 -8.43
N GLN A 105 18.48 46.24 -8.05
CA GLN A 105 17.92 47.60 -8.09
C GLN A 105 17.61 48.09 -9.51
N ARG A 106 18.47 47.77 -10.50
CA ARG A 106 18.22 48.12 -11.91
C ARG A 106 17.03 47.35 -12.48
N GLU A 107 16.95 46.05 -12.22
CA GLU A 107 15.85 45.19 -12.68
C GLU A 107 14.50 45.59 -12.05
N ARG A 108 14.50 46.20 -10.85
CA ARG A 108 13.29 46.76 -10.23
C ARG A 108 12.70 47.93 -11.01
N VAL A 109 13.56 48.75 -11.63
CA VAL A 109 13.14 49.94 -12.40
C VAL A 109 12.87 49.59 -13.87
N GLN A 110 13.62 48.64 -14.42
CA GLN A 110 13.48 48.15 -15.79
C GLN A 110 13.46 46.61 -15.81
N PRO A 111 12.30 45.99 -15.57
CA PRO A 111 12.19 44.54 -15.55
C PRO A 111 12.32 43.95 -16.95
N LYS A 112 13.05 42.85 -17.07
CA LYS A 112 13.01 41.98 -18.26
C LYS A 112 11.79 41.08 -18.15
N MET A 113 10.77 41.36 -18.97
CA MET A 113 9.53 40.58 -19.06
C MET A 113 9.80 39.19 -19.69
N GLY A 114 8.88 38.23 -19.50
CA GLY A 114 8.95 36.91 -20.14
C GLY A 114 9.98 35.93 -19.56
N ARG A 115 10.33 36.05 -18.27
CA ARG A 115 11.31 35.13 -17.64
C ARG A 115 10.82 33.69 -17.48
N LEU A 116 9.51 33.49 -17.42
CA LEU A 116 8.84 32.21 -17.23
C LEU A 116 7.70 32.12 -18.23
N ASP A 117 8.03 32.11 -19.51
CA ASP A 117 7.05 31.97 -20.58
C ASP A 117 6.82 30.49 -20.84
N ILE A 118 5.63 30.01 -20.47
CA ILE A 118 5.21 28.62 -20.65
C ILE A 118 4.00 28.64 -21.57
N ASP A 119 4.01 27.76 -22.57
CA ASP A 119 2.91 27.60 -23.49
C ASP A 119 1.60 27.28 -22.74
N TYR A 120 0.59 28.10 -22.97
CA TYR A 120 -0.73 27.94 -22.40
C TYR A 120 -1.34 26.59 -22.76
N GLN A 121 -1.11 26.10 -23.98
CA GLN A 121 -1.61 24.80 -24.42
C GLN A 121 -1.04 23.67 -23.55
N LYS A 122 0.24 23.75 -23.19
CA LYS A 122 0.90 22.76 -22.32
C LYS A 122 0.29 22.74 -20.92
N LEU A 123 -0.04 23.91 -20.37
CA LEU A 123 -0.72 24.02 -19.08
C LEU A 123 -2.15 23.47 -19.17
N TYR A 124 -2.87 23.81 -20.22
CA TYR A 124 -4.21 23.29 -20.46
C TYR A 124 -4.21 21.75 -20.52
N GLU A 125 -3.33 21.16 -21.32
CA GLU A 125 -3.23 19.70 -21.44
C GLU A 125 -2.83 19.04 -20.11
N ALA A 126 -1.94 19.63 -19.32
CA ALA A 126 -1.54 19.10 -18.03
C ALA A 126 -2.73 18.99 -17.04
N PHE A 127 -3.61 20.00 -17.00
CA PHE A 127 -4.74 20.04 -16.06
C PHE A 127 -6.00 19.36 -16.57
N PHE A 128 -6.21 19.25 -17.89
CA PHE A 128 -7.44 18.70 -18.46
C PHE A 128 -7.26 17.32 -19.10
N ARG A 129 -6.08 17.02 -19.66
CA ARG A 129 -5.81 15.76 -20.37
C ARG A 129 -5.00 14.78 -19.53
N PHE A 130 -3.96 15.26 -18.84
CA PHE A 130 -3.02 14.43 -18.09
C PHE A 130 -3.26 14.42 -16.57
N GLN A 131 -4.37 15.01 -16.12
CA GLN A 131 -4.69 15.06 -14.69
C GLN A 131 -4.88 13.65 -14.14
N THR A 132 -4.16 13.35 -13.06
CA THR A 132 -4.31 12.09 -12.33
C THR A 132 -4.93 12.33 -10.96
N LYS A 133 -5.83 11.42 -10.57
CA LYS A 133 -6.46 11.48 -9.25
C LYS A 133 -5.41 11.11 -8.18
N PRO A 134 -5.23 11.94 -7.13
CA PRO A 134 -4.30 11.61 -6.06
C PRO A 134 -4.80 10.43 -5.23
N GLU A 135 -3.89 9.81 -4.49
CA GLU A 135 -4.27 8.80 -3.51
C GLU A 135 -5.07 9.46 -2.38
N LEU A 136 -6.30 8.97 -2.19
CA LEU A 136 -7.20 9.45 -1.15
C LEU A 136 -7.29 8.41 -0.03
N THR A 137 -7.45 8.89 1.19
CA THR A 137 -7.70 8.04 2.36
C THR A 137 -9.17 7.66 2.46
N ARG A 138 -9.45 6.50 3.06
CA ARG A 138 -10.83 6.04 3.28
C ARG A 138 -11.45 6.71 4.50
N TYR A 139 -12.78 6.71 4.56
CA TYR A 139 -13.50 7.16 5.75
C TYR A 139 -13.05 6.38 7.00
N GLY A 140 -12.84 7.10 8.10
CA GLY A 140 -12.39 6.54 9.37
C GLY A 140 -10.87 6.44 9.52
N GLU A 141 -10.10 6.71 8.46
CA GLU A 141 -8.65 6.81 8.57
C GLU A 141 -8.24 8.16 9.17
N VAL A 142 -7.72 8.12 10.39
CA VAL A 142 -7.19 9.31 11.07
C VAL A 142 -5.68 9.42 10.85
N TYR A 143 -5.17 10.63 10.72
CA TYR A 143 -3.74 10.87 10.67
C TYR A 143 -3.13 10.83 12.09
N TYR A 144 -2.12 10.00 12.28
CA TYR A 144 -1.34 9.92 13.51
C TYR A 144 0.14 10.09 13.19
N GLU A 145 0.92 10.50 14.20
CA GLU A 145 2.35 10.70 14.03
C GLU A 145 3.03 9.37 13.67
N GLY A 146 3.70 9.33 12.51
CA GLY A 146 4.34 8.14 11.98
C GLY A 146 3.52 7.38 10.94
N LYS A 147 2.28 7.80 10.66
CA LYS A 147 1.45 7.19 9.60
C LYS A 147 2.12 7.20 8.23
N GLU A 148 2.93 8.21 7.93
CA GLU A 148 3.68 8.29 6.66
C GLU A 148 4.78 7.23 6.49
N TYR A 149 5.23 6.59 7.57
CA TYR A 149 6.23 5.51 7.51
C TYR A 149 5.59 4.12 7.43
N GLU A 150 4.25 4.04 7.51
CA GLU A 150 3.53 2.78 7.41
C GLU A 150 3.54 2.31 5.94
N THR A 151 4.32 1.27 5.65
CA THR A 151 4.42 0.72 4.30
C THR A 151 3.23 -0.18 3.98
N ASN A 152 2.60 0.05 2.83
CA ASN A 152 1.47 -0.76 2.38
C ASN A 152 1.96 -2.04 1.68
N LEU A 153 1.91 -3.16 2.39
CA LEU A 153 2.37 -4.48 1.90
C LEU A 153 1.33 -5.21 1.03
N ARG A 154 0.19 -4.59 0.67
CA ARG A 154 -0.90 -5.25 -0.08
C ARG A 154 -0.52 -5.71 -1.48
N HIS A 155 0.50 -5.11 -2.08
CA HIS A 155 0.99 -5.48 -3.41
C HIS A 155 1.82 -6.76 -3.38
N LEU A 156 2.31 -7.18 -2.20
CA LEU A 156 3.10 -8.39 -2.04
C LEU A 156 2.19 -9.62 -2.03
N ARG A 157 2.42 -10.54 -2.96
CA ARG A 157 1.65 -11.79 -3.07
C ARG A 157 2.59 -13.01 -3.01
N PRO A 158 2.20 -14.08 -2.29
CA PRO A 158 2.97 -15.31 -2.30
C PRO A 158 3.15 -15.86 -3.72
N GLY A 159 4.38 -16.20 -4.08
CA GLY A 159 4.73 -16.71 -5.41
C GLY A 159 5.28 -15.65 -6.37
N GLU A 160 5.08 -14.37 -6.09
CA GLU A 160 5.66 -13.26 -6.84
C GLU A 160 6.85 -12.68 -6.08
N LEU A 161 7.98 -12.50 -6.76
CA LEU A 161 9.19 -11.89 -6.21
C LEU A 161 9.51 -10.64 -7.03
N SER A 162 9.74 -9.51 -6.34
CA SER A 162 10.22 -8.29 -6.98
C SER A 162 11.61 -8.49 -7.56
N ASP A 163 11.96 -7.73 -8.59
CA ASP A 163 13.27 -7.85 -9.22
C ASP A 163 14.40 -7.43 -8.27
N GLU A 164 14.17 -6.40 -7.45
CA GLU A 164 15.08 -6.00 -6.36
C GLU A 164 15.33 -7.15 -5.37
N LEU A 165 14.31 -7.94 -5.03
CA LEU A 165 14.46 -9.07 -4.13
C LEU A 165 15.18 -10.25 -4.80
N LYS A 166 14.92 -10.51 -6.09
CA LYS A 166 15.65 -11.53 -6.85
C LYS A 166 17.13 -11.18 -6.93
N GLU A 167 17.46 -9.91 -7.17
CA GLU A 167 18.84 -9.42 -7.18
C GLU A 167 19.50 -9.57 -5.80
N ALA A 168 18.83 -9.14 -4.73
CA ALA A 168 19.34 -9.28 -3.37
C ALA A 168 19.58 -10.75 -2.95
N LEU A 169 18.74 -11.66 -3.45
CA LEU A 169 18.87 -13.11 -3.23
C LEU A 169 19.80 -13.80 -4.24
N ASN A 170 20.38 -13.06 -5.19
CA ASN A 170 21.19 -13.58 -6.29
C ASN A 170 20.49 -14.70 -7.08
N ILE A 171 19.18 -14.55 -7.33
CA ILE A 171 18.39 -15.48 -8.14
C ILE A 171 18.54 -15.06 -9.62
N PRO A 172 19.15 -15.89 -10.48
CA PRO A 172 19.27 -15.59 -11.91
C PRO A 172 17.89 -15.47 -12.59
N PRO A 173 17.79 -14.72 -13.71
CA PRO A 173 16.54 -14.63 -14.45
C PRO A 173 16.10 -16.03 -14.93
N GLY A 174 14.84 -16.37 -14.65
CA GLY A 174 14.25 -17.68 -15.00
C GLY A 174 14.58 -18.82 -14.04
N ALA A 175 15.53 -18.64 -13.11
CA ALA A 175 15.84 -19.64 -12.11
C ALA A 175 14.72 -19.73 -11.05
N PRO A 176 14.46 -20.94 -10.52
CA PRO A 176 13.50 -21.10 -9.44
C PRO A 176 14.04 -20.54 -8.12
N PRO A 177 13.16 -20.20 -7.17
CA PRO A 177 13.61 -19.84 -5.83
C PRO A 177 14.31 -21.03 -5.13
N PRO A 178 15.29 -20.77 -4.24
CA PRO A 178 16.14 -21.81 -3.67
C PRO A 178 15.39 -22.83 -2.79
N TRP A 179 14.21 -22.46 -2.28
CA TRP A 179 13.38 -23.36 -1.47
C TRP A 179 12.53 -24.32 -2.31
N LEU A 180 12.51 -24.23 -3.65
CA LEU A 180 11.71 -25.12 -4.50
C LEU A 180 12.05 -26.60 -4.27
N ILE A 181 13.33 -26.94 -4.12
CA ILE A 181 13.78 -28.33 -3.89
C ILE A 181 13.20 -28.88 -2.58
N ASN A 182 13.13 -28.05 -1.55
CA ASN A 182 12.53 -28.45 -0.27
C ASN A 182 11.01 -28.57 -0.39
N GLN A 183 10.36 -27.70 -1.17
CA GLN A 183 8.92 -27.83 -1.44
C GLN A 183 8.59 -29.08 -2.25
N GLN A 184 9.48 -29.54 -3.15
CA GLN A 184 9.32 -30.83 -3.83
C GLN A 184 9.38 -32.02 -2.85
N ARG A 185 10.19 -31.92 -1.79
CA ARG A 185 10.35 -32.97 -0.78
C ARG A 185 9.23 -32.99 0.27
N PHE A 186 8.83 -31.82 0.74
CA PHE A 186 7.89 -31.68 1.88
C PHE A 186 6.48 -31.24 1.47
N GLY A 187 6.31 -30.76 0.23
CA GLY A 187 5.06 -30.28 -0.31
C GLY A 187 4.91 -28.76 -0.30
N PRO A 188 3.81 -28.25 -0.88
CA PRO A 188 3.50 -26.84 -0.91
C PRO A 188 3.18 -26.29 0.50
N PRO A 189 3.31 -24.97 0.73
CA PRO A 189 2.96 -24.35 2.00
C PRO A 189 1.52 -24.68 2.45
N PRO A 190 1.31 -25.24 3.67
CA PRO A 190 -0.02 -25.67 4.12
C PRO A 190 -1.06 -24.54 4.15
N SER A 191 -0.64 -23.31 4.44
CA SER A 191 -1.51 -22.12 4.49
C SER A 191 -2.01 -21.68 3.11
N TYR A 192 -1.42 -22.17 2.02
CA TYR A 192 -1.74 -21.78 0.65
C TYR A 192 -2.02 -23.01 -0.24
N PRO A 193 -3.12 -23.75 0.00
CA PRO A 193 -3.40 -25.00 -0.71
C PRO A 193 -3.66 -24.82 -2.21
N ALA A 194 -4.16 -23.66 -2.64
CA ALA A 194 -4.44 -23.36 -4.04
C ALA A 194 -3.26 -22.71 -4.79
N LEU A 195 -2.14 -22.46 -4.11
CA LEU A 195 -1.00 -21.77 -4.71
C LEU A 195 -0.36 -22.64 -5.81
N LYS A 196 -0.21 -22.05 -7.00
CA LYS A 196 0.47 -22.67 -8.13
C LYS A 196 1.93 -22.23 -8.13
N ILE A 197 2.82 -23.20 -8.03
CA ILE A 197 4.27 -23.05 -7.95
C ILE A 197 4.87 -23.74 -9.17
N PRO A 198 5.51 -22.98 -10.08
CA PRO A 198 6.21 -23.54 -11.23
C PRO A 198 7.31 -24.52 -10.77
N GLY A 199 7.30 -25.73 -11.33
CA GLY A 199 8.22 -26.81 -10.94
C GLY A 199 7.76 -27.69 -9.77
N LEU A 200 6.57 -27.45 -9.23
CA LEU A 200 5.98 -28.29 -8.18
C LEU A 200 4.61 -28.85 -8.60
N ASN A 201 3.63 -27.98 -8.80
CA ASN A 201 2.25 -28.33 -9.19
C ASN A 201 1.76 -27.57 -10.44
N ALA A 202 2.67 -26.84 -11.07
CA ALA A 202 2.52 -26.13 -12.33
C ALA A 202 3.80 -26.35 -13.18
N PRO A 203 3.72 -26.26 -14.51
CA PRO A 203 4.89 -26.47 -15.35
C PRO A 203 5.92 -25.36 -15.13
N PRO A 204 7.23 -25.65 -15.30
CA PRO A 204 8.26 -24.61 -15.33
C PRO A 204 7.95 -23.56 -16.41
N PRO A 205 8.37 -22.30 -16.23
CA PRO A 205 8.18 -21.27 -17.23
C PRO A 205 8.89 -21.60 -18.56
N PRO A 206 8.45 -21.04 -19.70
CA PRO A 206 9.07 -21.28 -20.99
C PRO A 206 10.59 -20.98 -20.96
N GLY A 207 11.40 -21.93 -21.43
CA GLY A 207 12.87 -21.83 -21.40
C GLY A 207 13.54 -22.36 -20.13
N ALA A 208 12.77 -22.70 -19.09
CA ALA A 208 13.30 -23.41 -17.93
C ALA A 208 13.48 -24.91 -18.21
N MET A 209 14.52 -25.49 -17.63
CA MET A 209 14.84 -26.91 -17.77
C MET A 209 14.75 -27.63 -16.42
N TRP A 210 14.29 -28.88 -16.47
CA TRP A 210 14.41 -29.80 -15.34
C TRP A 210 15.86 -30.25 -15.16
N GLY A 211 16.28 -30.45 -13.91
CA GLY A 211 17.62 -30.89 -13.57
C GLY A 211 18.24 -30.12 -12.39
N PHE A 212 19.37 -30.62 -11.91
CA PHE A 212 20.13 -30.04 -10.79
C PHE A 212 21.29 -29.12 -11.23
N HIS A 213 21.27 -28.68 -12.49
CA HIS A 213 22.23 -27.68 -12.99
C HIS A 213 21.84 -26.27 -12.48
N PRO A 214 22.77 -25.29 -12.49
CA PRO A 214 22.44 -23.92 -12.11
C PRO A 214 21.24 -23.38 -12.90
N GLY A 215 20.20 -22.94 -12.20
CA GLY A 215 18.94 -22.47 -12.80
C GLY A 215 17.92 -23.56 -13.14
N GLY A 216 18.24 -24.84 -12.89
CA GLY A 216 17.35 -25.96 -13.13
C GLY A 216 16.27 -26.14 -12.06
N TYR A 217 15.12 -26.70 -12.45
CA TYR A 217 13.93 -26.87 -11.60
C TYR A 217 13.93 -28.18 -10.78
N GLY A 218 15.08 -28.84 -10.63
CA GLY A 218 15.20 -30.08 -9.88
C GLY A 218 14.57 -31.27 -10.60
N LYS A 219 14.06 -32.26 -9.85
CA LYS A 219 13.37 -33.43 -10.39
C LYS A 219 11.85 -33.21 -10.30
N PRO A 220 11.07 -33.53 -11.36
CA PRO A 220 9.61 -33.50 -11.29
C PRO A 220 9.08 -34.31 -10.09
N PRO A 221 8.21 -33.74 -9.24
CA PRO A 221 7.64 -34.43 -8.10
C PRO A 221 6.48 -35.34 -8.56
N VAL A 222 6.85 -36.52 -9.06
CA VAL A 222 5.92 -37.56 -9.54
C VAL A 222 6.01 -38.84 -8.70
N ASP A 223 4.91 -39.59 -8.62
CA ASP A 223 4.87 -40.93 -8.04
C ASP A 223 5.53 -41.98 -8.96
N GLU A 224 5.61 -43.24 -8.50
CA GLU A 224 6.15 -44.38 -9.28
C GLU A 224 5.41 -44.63 -10.61
N HIS A 225 4.20 -44.09 -10.75
CA HIS A 225 3.35 -44.19 -11.94
C HIS A 225 3.36 -42.90 -12.79
N ASN A 226 4.35 -42.02 -12.60
CA ASN A 226 4.50 -40.73 -13.27
C ASN A 226 3.34 -39.73 -13.06
N ARG A 227 2.56 -39.87 -11.98
CA ARG A 227 1.48 -38.93 -11.64
C ARG A 227 1.98 -37.84 -10.70
N PRO A 228 1.52 -36.58 -10.86
CA PRO A 228 1.87 -35.46 -9.96
C PRO A 228 1.57 -35.74 -8.48
N LEU A 229 2.58 -35.61 -7.62
CA LEU A 229 2.47 -35.90 -6.18
C LEU A 229 1.62 -34.85 -5.42
N TYR A 230 1.66 -33.60 -5.89
CA TYR A 230 0.95 -32.47 -5.25
C TYR A 230 -0.23 -31.96 -6.09
N GLY A 231 -0.74 -32.81 -6.99
CA GLY A 231 -1.80 -32.46 -7.93
C GLY A 231 -1.38 -31.40 -8.96
N GLY A 232 -2.32 -30.99 -9.82
CA GLY A 232 -2.07 -30.05 -10.90
C GLY A 232 -1.39 -30.67 -12.12
N ASP A 233 -0.95 -29.81 -13.04
CA ASP A 233 -0.36 -30.22 -14.31
C ASP A 233 1.11 -29.82 -14.34
N ILE A 234 2.00 -30.76 -14.01
CA ILE A 234 3.44 -30.52 -13.94
C ILE A 234 4.06 -30.45 -15.35
N PHE A 235 3.44 -31.09 -16.33
CA PHE A 235 3.97 -31.22 -17.69
C PHE A 235 3.28 -30.29 -18.69
N GLY A 236 2.23 -29.57 -18.28
CA GLY A 236 1.47 -28.69 -19.18
C GLY A 236 0.64 -29.45 -20.22
N VAL A 237 0.34 -30.74 -19.97
CA VAL A 237 -0.33 -31.66 -20.92
C VAL A 237 -1.84 -31.67 -20.74
N LEU A 238 -2.34 -31.28 -19.56
CA LEU A 238 -3.77 -31.02 -19.39
C LEU A 238 -4.08 -29.72 -20.13
N GLN A 239 -4.65 -29.85 -21.33
CA GLN A 239 -5.42 -28.78 -21.93
C GLN A 239 -6.33 -28.24 -20.83
N THR A 240 -6.20 -26.96 -20.52
CA THR A 240 -7.28 -26.25 -19.85
C THR A 240 -8.49 -26.50 -20.74
N GLN A 241 -9.38 -27.41 -20.32
CA GLN A 241 -10.77 -27.26 -20.67
C GLN A 241 -11.07 -25.88 -20.14
N GLN A 242 -11.00 -24.88 -21.03
CA GLN A 242 -11.70 -23.65 -20.84
C GLN A 242 -13.11 -24.14 -20.57
N THR A 243 -13.51 -24.19 -19.30
CA THR A 243 -14.91 -24.05 -18.96
C THR A 243 -15.28 -22.74 -19.64
N ALA A 244 -15.73 -22.85 -20.89
CA ALA A 244 -16.44 -21.82 -21.58
C ALA A 244 -17.51 -21.43 -20.58
N GLN A 245 -17.30 -20.30 -19.90
CA GLN A 245 -18.33 -19.72 -19.07
C GLN A 245 -19.45 -19.42 -20.06
N GLN A 246 -20.42 -20.33 -20.14
CA GLN A 246 -21.68 -20.13 -20.86
C GLN A 246 -22.53 -19.14 -20.05
N GLY A 247 -22.01 -17.94 -19.87
CA GLY A 247 -22.68 -16.83 -19.23
C GLY A 247 -22.38 -15.58 -20.03
N GLU A 248 -23.38 -14.71 -20.16
CA GLU A 248 -23.23 -13.42 -20.81
C GLU A 248 -22.01 -12.67 -20.21
N PRO A 249 -21.23 -11.97 -21.03
CA PRO A 249 -20.10 -11.19 -20.53
C PRO A 249 -20.60 -10.22 -19.46
N VAL A 250 -20.03 -10.29 -18.26
CA VAL A 250 -20.35 -9.36 -17.19
C VAL A 250 -19.94 -7.95 -17.65
N GLU A 251 -20.91 -7.08 -17.93
CA GLU A 251 -20.67 -5.65 -18.15
C GLU A 251 -19.92 -5.10 -16.93
N LYS A 252 -18.68 -4.66 -17.17
CA LYS A 252 -17.84 -3.99 -16.16
C LYS A 252 -17.91 -2.47 -16.26
N ASP A 253 -18.79 -1.96 -17.12
CA ASP A 253 -18.95 -0.53 -17.30
C ASP A 253 -19.57 0.08 -16.04
N LEU A 254 -18.96 1.18 -15.59
CA LEU A 254 -19.44 1.95 -14.46
C LEU A 254 -20.74 2.64 -14.88
N TRP A 255 -21.84 2.29 -14.21
CA TRP A 255 -23.13 2.89 -14.48
C TRP A 255 -23.05 4.43 -14.41
N GLY A 256 -23.32 5.10 -15.54
CA GLY A 256 -23.38 6.56 -15.63
C GLY A 256 -22.27 7.28 -16.39
N GLU A 257 -21.37 6.60 -17.10
CA GLU A 257 -20.47 7.28 -18.04
C GLU A 257 -21.21 7.76 -19.30
N LEU A 258 -21.11 9.06 -19.60
CA LEU A 258 -21.57 9.64 -20.86
C LEU A 258 -20.67 9.15 -21.99
N GLN A 259 -21.25 8.56 -23.02
CA GLN A 259 -20.51 8.13 -24.22
C GLN A 259 -19.71 9.30 -24.80
N PRO A 260 -18.46 9.08 -25.23
CA PRO A 260 -17.68 10.11 -25.89
C PRO A 260 -18.40 10.54 -27.18
N MET A 261 -18.48 11.86 -27.38
CA MET A 261 -19.08 12.46 -28.57
C MET A 261 -18.19 12.15 -29.78
N GLU A 262 -18.77 11.50 -30.81
CA GLU A 262 -18.11 11.21 -32.10
C GLU A 262 -17.54 12.47 -32.77
#